data_AF-A0AB39HQX7-F1
#
_entry.id   AF-A0AB39HQX7-F1
#
_cell.length_a   1.000
_cell.length_b   1.000
_cell.length_c   1.000
_cell.angle_alpha   90.00
_cell.angle_beta   90.00
_cell.angle_gamma   90.00
#
_symmetry.space_group_name_H-M   'P 1'
#
loop_
_entity.id
_entity.type
_entity.pdbx_description
1 polymer ?
#
loop_
_entity_poly.entity_id
_entity_poly.type
_entity_poly.pdbx_seq_one_letter_code
_entity_poly.pdbx_strand_id
1 'polypeptide(L)'
;MTVTGSEQLVSWQTVATPGSYPNPNFNALDGIYTVPETGRYSISATINYQTTAAITLSLGAGVNPAFAVQRITPDPATLVTGLFPILNIQVTLLTLRAVLGNGTVTLAREVELTAGDQIGLFYIANGLTIGLDLGGSGQQGIFWSINQIA
;
A
#
# COMPACT_ATOMS: atom_id res chain seq x y z
N MET A 1 2.58 -11.98 -0.34
CA MET A 1 2.12 -11.84 -1.75
C MET A 1 3.23 -11.16 -2.52
N THR A 2 3.48 -11.51 -3.77
CA THR A 2 4.62 -10.92 -4.52
C THR A 2 4.14 -9.93 -5.56
N VAL A 3 4.77 -8.75 -5.59
CA VAL A 3 4.51 -7.68 -6.57
C VAL A 3 5.80 -7.31 -7.29
N THR A 4 5.74 -7.02 -8.59
CA THR A 4 6.92 -6.64 -9.40
C THR A 4 6.71 -5.35 -10.21
N GLY A 5 5.51 -4.78 -10.16
CA GLY A 5 5.13 -3.55 -10.86
C GLY A 5 3.93 -2.91 -10.18
N SER A 6 3.53 -1.72 -10.63
CA SER A 6 2.36 -1.05 -10.05
C SER A 6 1.09 -1.88 -10.25
N GLU A 7 0.38 -2.17 -9.17
CA GLU A 7 -0.82 -3.00 -9.19
C GLU A 7 -1.71 -2.73 -7.97
N GLN A 8 -2.99 -3.10 -8.08
CA GLN A 8 -3.91 -3.17 -6.94
C GLN A 8 -3.60 -4.41 -6.11
N LEU A 9 -3.65 -4.27 -4.79
CA LEU A 9 -3.52 -5.40 -3.87
C LEU A 9 -4.89 -6.07 -3.70
N VAL A 10 -4.94 -7.36 -4.05
CA VAL A 10 -6.17 -8.16 -4.13
C VAL A 10 -6.06 -9.44 -3.29
N SER A 11 -7.11 -10.28 -3.29
CA SER A 11 -7.12 -11.59 -2.61
C SER A 11 -6.87 -11.52 -1.09
N TRP A 12 -7.56 -10.59 -0.43
CA TRP A 12 -7.49 -10.39 1.02
C TRP A 12 -8.16 -11.55 1.79
N GLN A 13 -7.65 -11.84 2.99
CA GLN A 13 -8.28 -12.77 3.92
C GLN A 13 -9.09 -11.98 4.96
N THR A 14 -10.38 -12.27 5.11
CA THR A 14 -11.30 -11.50 5.99
C THR A 14 -11.89 -12.30 7.14
N VAL A 15 -11.69 -13.62 7.18
CA VAL A 15 -12.38 -14.54 8.12
C VAL A 15 -11.43 -15.43 8.95
N ALA A 16 -10.12 -15.33 8.73
CA ALA A 16 -9.14 -16.25 9.32
C ALA A 16 -8.14 -15.60 10.27
N THR A 17 -8.34 -14.33 10.67
CA THR A 17 -7.35 -13.59 11.47
C THR A 17 -8.01 -12.90 12.67
N PRO A 18 -7.55 -13.12 13.92
CA PRO A 18 -8.02 -12.36 15.07
C PRO A 18 -7.91 -10.85 14.81
N GLY A 19 -9.01 -10.12 15.02
CA GLY A 19 -9.08 -8.67 14.77
C GLY A 19 -9.52 -8.28 13.35
N SER A 20 -9.85 -9.23 12.46
CA SER A 20 -10.55 -8.92 11.21
C SER A 20 -12.05 -8.75 11.45
N TYR A 21 -12.63 -7.67 10.93
CA TYR A 21 -14.06 -7.39 10.96
C TYR A 21 -14.59 -7.37 9.52
N PRO A 22 -15.07 -8.50 8.99
CA PRO A 22 -15.56 -8.56 7.61
C PRO A 22 -16.76 -7.64 7.44
N ASN A 23 -16.83 -6.96 6.29
CA ASN A 23 -17.94 -6.09 5.91
C ASN A 23 -18.44 -6.51 4.52
N PRO A 24 -19.77 -6.62 4.30
CA PRO A 24 -20.32 -7.01 3.00
C PRO A 24 -19.97 -6.03 1.86
N ASN A 25 -19.63 -4.79 2.20
CA ASN A 25 -19.19 -3.78 1.24
C ASN A 25 -17.72 -3.93 0.83
N PHE A 26 -16.98 -4.89 1.41
CA PHE A 26 -15.62 -5.20 1.00
C PHE A 26 -15.57 -6.52 0.22
N ASN A 27 -15.31 -6.42 -1.08
CA ASN A 27 -15.00 -7.57 -1.91
C ASN A 27 -13.52 -7.92 -1.73
N ALA A 28 -13.26 -8.96 -0.94
CA ALA A 28 -11.91 -9.37 -0.58
C ALA A 28 -11.12 -9.94 -1.77
N LEU A 29 -11.79 -10.61 -2.71
CA LEU A 29 -11.13 -11.18 -3.89
C LEU A 29 -10.58 -10.06 -4.77
N ASP A 30 -11.40 -9.05 -5.04
CA ASP A 30 -11.02 -7.91 -5.89
C ASP A 30 -10.28 -6.80 -5.12
N GLY A 31 -10.26 -6.87 -3.79
CA GLY A 31 -9.65 -5.85 -2.93
C GLY A 31 -10.34 -4.49 -3.02
N ILE A 32 -11.66 -4.47 -3.24
CA ILE A 32 -12.45 -3.25 -3.43
C ILE A 32 -13.42 -3.07 -2.27
N TYR A 33 -13.36 -1.91 -1.63
CA TYR A 33 -14.38 -1.44 -0.70
C TYR A 33 -15.34 -0.49 -1.43
N THR A 34 -16.64 -0.75 -1.37
CA THR A 34 -17.67 0.15 -1.87
C THR A 34 -18.24 0.97 -0.73
N VAL A 35 -18.17 2.28 -0.81
CA VAL A 35 -18.64 3.17 0.26
C VAL A 35 -20.17 3.06 0.37
N PRO A 36 -20.73 2.65 1.52
CA PRO A 36 -22.18 2.45 1.65
C PRO A 36 -22.94 3.77 1.82
N GLU A 37 -22.35 4.73 2.53
CA GLU A 37 -22.98 6.01 2.87
C GLU A 37 -21.99 7.18 2.70
N THR A 38 -22.48 8.32 2.27
CA THR A 38 -21.66 9.55 2.19
C THR A 38 -21.30 10.01 3.60
N GLY A 39 -20.03 10.30 3.85
CA GLY A 39 -19.57 10.72 5.17
C GLY A 39 -18.05 10.84 5.26
N ARG A 40 -17.56 10.99 6.49
CA ARG A 40 -16.12 11.03 6.78
C ARG A 40 -15.65 9.65 7.19
N TYR A 41 -14.53 9.21 6.60
CA TYR A 41 -13.95 7.90 6.80
C TYR A 41 -12.51 8.01 7.26
N SER A 42 -12.13 7.18 8.23
CA SER A 42 -10.74 6.96 8.64
C SER A 42 -10.17 5.74 7.91
N ILE A 43 -9.09 5.96 7.17
CA ILE A 43 -8.35 4.94 6.42
C ILE A 43 -7.02 4.70 7.12
N SER A 44 -6.67 3.44 7.35
CA SER A 44 -5.37 3.05 7.89
C SER A 44 -4.82 1.80 7.21
N ALA A 45 -3.51 1.72 7.02
CA ALA A 45 -2.86 0.50 6.54
C ALA A 45 -1.44 0.36 7.10
N THR A 46 -1.02 -0.89 7.30
CA THR A 46 0.31 -1.31 7.68
C THR A 46 0.77 -2.38 6.71
N ILE A 47 1.82 -2.09 5.95
CA ILE A 47 2.36 -2.97 4.92
C ILE A 47 3.80 -3.31 5.26
N ASN A 48 4.02 -4.55 5.68
CA ASN A 48 5.36 -5.09 5.81
C ASN A 48 5.83 -5.61 4.45
N TYR A 49 7.08 -5.38 4.11
CA TYR A 49 7.65 -5.82 2.83
C TYR A 49 9.08 -6.33 2.99
N GLN A 50 9.49 -7.14 2.03
CA GLN A 50 10.87 -7.57 1.82
C GLN A 50 11.17 -7.61 0.32
N THR A 51 12.37 -7.19 -0.09
CA THR A 51 12.81 -7.33 -1.47
C THR A 51 13.08 -8.80 -1.79
N THR A 52 12.67 -9.27 -2.97
CA THR A 52 12.85 -10.68 -3.38
C THR A 52 14.28 -10.99 -3.84
N ALA A 53 15.12 -9.96 -3.99
CA ALA A 53 16.52 -10.06 -4.36
C ALA A 53 17.36 -8.99 -3.65
N ALA A 54 18.68 -9.07 -3.77
CA ALA A 54 19.57 -8.01 -3.32
C ALA A 54 19.48 -6.78 -4.24
N ILE A 55 19.62 -5.59 -3.65
CA ILE A 55 19.66 -4.32 -4.40
C ILE A 55 21.08 -4.14 -4.94
N THR A 56 21.24 -4.26 -6.25
CA THR A 56 22.56 -4.22 -6.91
C THR A 56 22.85 -2.89 -7.63
N LEU A 57 21.82 -2.08 -7.86
CA LEU A 57 21.92 -0.81 -8.59
C LEU A 57 21.34 0.33 -7.75
N SER A 58 22.00 1.49 -7.80
CA SER A 58 21.48 2.72 -7.21
C SER A 58 20.22 3.15 -7.97
N LEU A 59 19.19 3.56 -7.24
CA LEU A 59 17.95 4.06 -7.81
C LEU A 59 18.20 5.38 -8.56
N GLY A 60 17.54 5.53 -9.70
CA GLY A 60 17.56 6.77 -10.46
C GLY A 60 16.98 7.95 -9.67
N ALA A 61 17.33 9.17 -10.08
CA ALA A 61 16.67 10.37 -9.58
C ALA A 61 15.16 10.29 -9.87
N GLY A 62 14.32 10.67 -8.91
CA GLY A 62 12.86 10.67 -9.06
C GLY A 62 12.16 9.34 -8.78
N VAL A 63 12.89 8.22 -8.66
CA VAL A 63 12.30 6.93 -8.25
C VAL A 63 11.89 6.99 -6.77
N ASN A 64 10.59 6.95 -6.49
CA ASN A 64 9.97 7.06 -5.18
C ASN A 64 8.76 6.10 -5.09
N PRO A 65 9.01 4.79 -4.91
CA PRO A 65 7.94 3.81 -4.74
C PRO A 65 7.09 4.13 -3.51
N ALA A 66 5.82 3.74 -3.57
CA ALA A 66 4.85 4.00 -2.52
C ALA A 66 3.80 2.89 -2.43
N PHE A 67 3.11 2.85 -1.30
CA PHE A 67 1.74 2.32 -1.25
C PHE A 67 0.77 3.49 -1.22
N ALA A 68 -0.42 3.30 -1.79
CA ALA A 68 -1.46 4.31 -1.75
C ALA A 68 -2.84 3.68 -1.67
N VAL A 69 -3.73 4.30 -0.89
CA VAL A 69 -5.17 4.04 -1.01
C VAL A 69 -5.74 5.02 -2.01
N GLN A 70 -6.50 4.51 -2.98
CA GLN A 70 -7.04 5.30 -4.08
C GLN A 70 -8.54 5.06 -4.24
N ARG A 71 -9.26 6.11 -4.62
CA ARG A 71 -10.57 5.98 -5.25
C ARG A 71 -10.34 5.49 -6.68
N ILE A 72 -11.04 4.44 -7.08
CA ILE A 72 -10.99 3.79 -8.39
C ILE A 72 -12.08 4.38 -9.29
N THR A 73 -13.30 4.50 -8.78
CA THR A 73 -14.45 5.08 -9.47
C THR A 73 -15.30 5.91 -8.50
N PRO A 74 -16.07 6.90 -8.98
CA PRO A 74 -16.16 7.35 -10.38
C PRO A 74 -15.02 8.29 -10.82
N ASP A 75 -14.34 8.92 -9.87
CA ASP A 75 -13.29 9.92 -10.14
C ASP A 75 -11.95 9.47 -9.52
N PRO A 76 -11.03 8.86 -10.31
CA PRO A 76 -9.81 8.28 -9.79
C PRO A 76 -8.94 9.31 -9.04
N ALA A 77 -8.65 9.04 -7.77
CA ALA A 77 -7.87 9.97 -6.94
C ALA A 77 -7.08 9.23 -5.86
N THR A 78 -5.87 9.70 -5.56
CA THR A 78 -5.10 9.20 -4.42
C THR A 78 -5.60 9.82 -3.12
N LEU A 79 -6.07 8.97 -2.21
CA LEU A 79 -6.62 9.38 -0.92
C LEU A 79 -5.53 9.51 0.13
N VAL A 80 -4.60 8.56 0.21
CA VAL A 80 -3.45 8.62 1.12
C VAL A 80 -2.26 7.86 0.53
N THR A 81 -1.05 8.35 0.76
CA THR A 81 0.20 7.78 0.24
C THR A 81 1.21 7.57 1.37
N GLY A 82 1.96 6.47 1.27
CA GLY A 82 2.99 6.06 2.20
C GLY A 82 4.21 5.69 1.39
N LEU A 83 5.24 6.52 1.46
CA LEU A 83 6.47 6.33 0.70
C LEU A 83 7.30 5.21 1.32
N PHE A 84 8.02 4.47 0.47
CA PHE A 84 9.06 3.59 0.97
C PHE A 84 10.17 4.41 1.63
N PRO A 85 10.75 3.93 2.73
CA PRO A 85 12.01 4.48 3.22
C PRO A 85 13.10 4.31 2.17
N ILE A 86 13.74 5.42 1.80
CA ILE A 86 14.87 5.44 0.88
C ILE A 86 16.11 5.92 1.64
N LEU A 87 17.14 5.08 1.66
CA LEU A 87 18.49 5.48 2.06
C LEU A 87 19.12 6.28 0.92
N ASN A 88 19.56 7.50 1.22
CA ASN A 88 20.22 8.37 0.25
C ASN A 88 21.55 8.86 0.84
N ILE A 89 22.65 8.33 0.33
CA ILE A 89 24.01 8.61 0.77
C ILE A 89 24.78 9.24 -0.38
N GLN A 90 25.35 10.41 -0.10
CA GLN A 90 26.29 11.09 -0.98
C GLN A 90 27.60 11.29 -0.22
N VAL A 91 28.65 10.59 -0.63
CA VAL A 91 30.02 10.82 -0.15
C VAL A 91 30.95 10.96 -1.34
N THR A 92 32.14 11.50 -1.13
CA THR A 92 33.10 11.73 -2.23
C THR A 92 33.32 10.45 -3.03
N LEU A 93 32.98 10.47 -4.32
CA LEU A 93 33.03 9.34 -5.29
C LEU A 93 31.96 8.25 -5.12
N LEU A 94 30.96 8.40 -4.26
CA LEU A 94 29.84 7.45 -4.14
C LEU A 94 28.50 8.17 -3.96
N THR A 95 27.56 7.85 -4.85
CA THR A 95 26.14 8.19 -4.74
C THR A 95 25.35 6.90 -4.63
N LEU A 96 24.75 6.65 -3.47
CA LEU A 96 23.90 5.49 -3.23
C LEU A 96 22.49 5.95 -2.86
N ARG A 97 21.51 5.52 -3.65
CA ARG A 97 20.09 5.66 -3.36
C ARG A 97 19.44 4.29 -3.44
N ALA A 98 18.84 3.81 -2.36
CA ALA A 98 18.24 2.48 -2.33
C ALA A 98 17.03 2.45 -1.39
N VAL A 99 16.04 1.62 -1.70
CA VAL A 99 15.03 1.22 -0.70
C VAL A 99 15.68 0.32 0.35
N LEU A 100 15.05 0.15 1.51
CA LEU A 100 15.50 -0.86 2.47
C LEU A 100 15.16 -2.27 1.97
N GLY A 101 15.99 -3.26 2.31
CA GLY A 101 15.74 -4.66 1.91
C GLY A 101 14.49 -5.26 2.57
N ASN A 102 14.06 -4.69 3.69
CA ASN A 102 12.77 -4.96 4.32
C ASN A 102 12.35 -3.75 5.15
N GLY A 103 11.06 -3.65 5.46
CA GLY A 103 10.55 -2.61 6.33
C GLY A 103 9.04 -2.62 6.43
N THR A 104 8.51 -1.58 7.07
CA THR A 104 7.09 -1.35 7.24
C THR A 104 6.73 0.02 6.71
N VAL A 105 5.68 0.10 5.90
CA VAL A 105 5.06 1.35 5.47
C VAL A 105 3.70 1.47 6.15
N THR A 106 3.44 2.62 6.77
CA THR A 106 2.14 2.93 7.36
C THR A 106 1.46 4.07 6.59
N LEU A 107 0.14 3.96 6.50
CA LEU A 107 -0.77 4.92 5.86
C LEU A 107 -1.86 5.26 6.87
N ALA A 108 -2.16 6.54 7.06
CA ALA A 108 -3.29 6.96 7.89
C ALA A 108 -3.82 8.31 7.41
N ARG A 109 -5.14 8.41 7.16
CA ARG A 109 -5.80 9.68 6.82
C ARG A 109 -7.30 9.61 7.03
N GLU A 110 -7.90 10.74 7.41
CA GLU A 110 -9.35 10.95 7.30
C GLU A 110 -9.71 11.61 5.96
N VAL A 111 -10.75 11.12 5.30
CA VAL A 111 -11.23 11.61 4.00
C VAL A 111 -12.74 11.66 3.95
N GLU A 112 -13.30 12.55 3.14
CA GLU A 112 -14.72 12.54 2.78
C GLU A 112 -14.94 11.64 1.57
N LEU A 113 -15.87 10.69 1.69
CA LEU A 113 -16.23 9.77 0.62
C LEU A 113 -17.73 9.87 0.33
N THR A 114 -18.09 9.60 -0.91
CA THR A 114 -19.49 9.57 -1.36
C THR A 114 -19.97 8.13 -1.47
N ALA A 115 -21.23 7.88 -1.14
CA ALA A 115 -21.85 6.58 -1.36
C ALA A 115 -21.64 6.09 -2.80
N GLY A 116 -21.16 4.86 -2.96
CA GLY A 116 -20.81 4.26 -4.25
C GLY A 116 -19.36 4.46 -4.70
N ASP A 117 -18.55 5.28 -4.00
CA ASP A 117 -17.10 5.34 -4.25
C ASP A 117 -16.48 3.94 -4.10
N GLN A 118 -15.65 3.53 -5.05
CA GLN A 118 -14.90 2.28 -4.98
C GLN A 118 -13.45 2.56 -4.59
N ILE A 119 -12.99 1.97 -3.48
CA ILE A 119 -11.69 2.24 -2.88
C ILE A 119 -10.83 0.97 -2.89
N GLY A 120 -9.54 1.11 -3.23
CA GLY A 120 -8.57 0.03 -3.18
C GLY A 120 -7.21 0.46 -2.64
N LEU A 121 -6.40 -0.51 -2.23
CA LEU A 121 -5.00 -0.32 -1.85
C LEU A 121 -4.08 -0.74 -2.99
N PHE A 122 -3.09 0.07 -3.31
CA PHE A 122 -2.22 -0.08 -4.48
C PHE A 122 -0.75 -0.06 -4.07
N TYR A 123 0.05 -0.88 -4.75
CA TYR A 123 1.49 -0.68 -4.85
C TYR A 123 1.77 0.22 -6.06
N ILE A 124 2.56 1.27 -5.85
CA ILE A 124 3.01 2.20 -6.89
C ILE A 124 4.52 2.02 -7.02
N ALA A 125 4.95 1.30 -8.06
CA ALA A 125 6.36 0.98 -8.26
C ALA A 125 7.22 2.22 -8.52
N ASN A 126 6.69 3.20 -9.24
CA ASN A 126 7.37 4.46 -9.59
C ASN A 126 8.85 4.27 -10.01
N GLY A 127 9.10 3.29 -10.89
CA GLY A 127 10.44 2.98 -11.40
C GLY A 127 11.27 2.01 -10.54
N LEU A 128 10.76 1.54 -9.40
CA LEU A 128 11.34 0.39 -8.69
C LEU A 128 11.05 -0.90 -9.46
N THR A 129 12.10 -1.62 -9.86
CA THR A 129 12.00 -2.84 -10.68
C THR A 129 12.26 -4.12 -9.91
N ILE A 130 12.74 -4.02 -8.66
CA ILE A 130 12.94 -5.18 -7.80
C ILE A 130 11.59 -5.68 -7.29
N GLY A 131 11.42 -7.00 -7.29
CA GLY A 131 10.23 -7.62 -6.72
C GLY A 131 10.16 -7.43 -5.21
N LEU A 132 8.94 -7.36 -4.69
CA LEU A 132 8.65 -7.28 -3.26
C LEU A 132 7.76 -8.44 -2.85
N ASP A 133 8.09 -9.07 -1.72
CA ASP A 133 7.15 -9.91 -0.97
C ASP A 133 6.50 -9.07 0.13
N LEU A 134 5.19 -8.88 0.01
CA LEU A 134 4.36 -8.14 0.95
C LEU A 134 3.77 -9.09 1.99
N GLY A 135 3.94 -8.72 3.25
CA GLY A 135 3.68 -9.53 4.44
C GLY A 135 4.94 -10.13 5.05
N GLY A 136 6.05 -10.12 4.30
CA GLY A 136 7.33 -10.71 4.68
C GLY A 136 7.29 -12.23 4.82
N SER A 137 8.43 -12.85 5.13
CA SER A 137 8.55 -14.30 5.31
C SER A 137 8.06 -14.81 6.70
N GLY A 138 7.33 -13.98 7.46
CA GLY A 138 6.88 -14.27 8.83
C GLY A 138 5.45 -13.77 9.10
N GLN A 139 5.00 -13.79 10.35
CA GLN A 139 3.63 -13.39 10.74
C GLN A 139 3.38 -11.87 10.75
N GLN A 140 4.16 -11.08 10.01
CA GLN A 140 4.06 -9.62 10.02
C GLN A 140 2.87 -9.12 9.19
N GLY A 141 2.57 -9.79 8.09
CA GLY A 141 1.35 -9.59 7.30
C GLY A 141 1.20 -8.19 6.69
N ILE A 142 0.09 -8.01 5.97
CA ILE A 142 -0.37 -6.71 5.49
C ILE A 142 -1.79 -6.51 6.00
N PHE A 143 -2.06 -5.31 6.51
CA PHE A 143 -3.36 -4.97 7.09
C PHE A 143 -3.80 -3.63 6.57
N TRP A 144 -5.08 -3.50 6.24
CA TRP A 144 -5.69 -2.20 6.02
C TRP A 144 -7.13 -2.21 6.48
N SER A 145 -7.63 -1.03 6.83
CA SER A 145 -8.97 -0.82 7.34
C SER A 145 -9.52 0.52 6.87
N ILE A 146 -10.84 0.56 6.78
CA ILE A 146 -11.61 1.77 6.51
C ILE A 146 -12.84 1.76 7.41
N ASN A 147 -13.07 2.85 8.14
CA ASN A 147 -14.19 2.99 9.06
C ASN A 147 -14.86 4.34 8.86
N GLN A 148 -16.18 4.36 8.77
CA GLN A 148 -16.94 5.62 8.84
C GLN A 148 -16.87 6.17 10.26
N ILE A 149 -16.64 7.47 10.40
CA ILE A 149 -16.46 8.15 11.69
C ILE A 149 -17.37 9.35 11.90
N ALA A 150 -18.05 9.85 10.84
CA ALA A 150 -19.10 10.86 10.91
C ALA A 150 -19.91 10.91 9.61
#